data_AF-A0A418W689-F1
#
_entry.id   AF-A0A418W689-F1
#
_cell.length_a   1.000
_cell.length_b   1.000
_cell.length_c   1.000
_cell.angle_alpha   90.00
_cell.angle_beta   90.00
_cell.angle_gamma   90.00
#
_symmetry.space_group_name_H-M   'P 1'
#
loop_
_entity.id
_entity.type
_entity.pdbx_description
1 polymer ?
#
loop_
_entity_poly.entity_id
_entity_poly.type
_entity_poly.pdbx_seq_one_letter_code
_entity_poly.pdbx_strand_id
1 'polypeptide(L)'
;MRRIRDHKKEYARRIANAAKRGLSRSQARGHARSGEASIRSASTKDAERLEAAYKALRQSGNQSAAAKSAGIAPERLRRFLRENALVERRGRSWKFTDDRLRQMTVISEGERRSVSLRGFDQASLNGQHLAAVQAFLTSNDIGLLLPFAGRAVIDAKGGTHPLETDPNALHRLAAAGSEQFLEIYRLIQ
;
A
#
# COMPACT_ATOMS: atom_id res chain seq x y z
N MET A 1 -9.62 -5.03 49.31
CA MET A 1 -11.05 -4.87 48.98
C MET A 1 -11.22 -4.56 47.49
N ARG A 2 -12.15 -5.22 46.80
CA ARG A 2 -12.37 -5.06 45.34
C ARG A 2 -13.15 -3.76 45.09
N ARG A 3 -12.56 -2.81 44.36
CA ARG A 3 -13.16 -1.48 44.08
C ARG A 3 -14.51 -1.65 43.37
N ILE A 4 -15.60 -1.16 43.97
CA ILE A 4 -16.93 -1.16 43.37
C ILE A 4 -16.90 -0.19 42.18
N ARG A 5 -17.18 -0.69 40.97
CA ARG A 5 -17.18 0.14 39.76
C ARG A 5 -18.50 0.92 39.66
N ASP A 6 -18.40 2.23 39.47
CA ASP A 6 -19.54 3.08 39.14
C ASP A 6 -19.77 3.07 37.62
N HIS A 7 -20.60 2.12 37.18
CA HIS A 7 -20.92 1.91 35.77
C HIS A 7 -21.57 3.13 35.11
N LYS A 8 -22.30 3.96 35.86
CA LYS A 8 -22.99 5.14 35.33
C LYS A 8 -21.99 6.26 35.02
N LYS A 9 -21.06 6.53 35.95
CA LYS A 9 -19.97 7.49 35.71
C LYS A 9 -19.03 7.00 34.61
N GLU A 10 -18.73 5.72 34.56
CA GLU A 10 -17.89 5.13 33.52
C GLU A 10 -18.55 5.27 32.13
N TYR A 11 -19.84 4.97 32.03
CA TYR A 11 -20.61 5.13 30.80
C TYR A 11 -20.65 6.61 30.34
N ALA A 12 -20.88 7.55 31.25
CA ALA A 12 -20.88 8.99 30.93
C ALA A 12 -19.53 9.46 30.40
N ARG A 13 -18.42 9.04 31.03
CA ARG A 13 -17.06 9.32 30.55
C ARG A 13 -16.83 8.75 29.15
N ARG A 14 -17.29 7.52 28.88
CA ARG A 14 -17.15 6.90 27.56
C ARG A 14 -17.86 7.70 26.47
N ILE A 15 -19.08 8.15 26.71
CA ILE A 15 -19.82 8.99 25.75
C ILE A 15 -19.14 10.35 25.55
N ALA A 16 -18.71 11.00 26.63
CA ALA A 16 -18.03 12.30 26.56
C ALA A 16 -16.70 12.22 25.79
N ASN A 17 -15.90 11.17 26.02
CA ASN A 17 -14.64 10.96 25.31
C ASN A 17 -14.86 10.63 23.83
N ALA A 18 -15.92 9.88 23.50
CA ALA A 18 -16.28 9.62 22.11
C ALA A 18 -16.73 10.90 21.40
N ALA A 19 -17.54 11.75 22.05
CA ALA A 19 -17.96 13.04 21.50
C ALA A 19 -16.77 13.97 21.22
N LYS A 20 -15.77 14.01 22.12
CA LYS A 20 -14.51 14.75 21.89
C LYS A 20 -13.74 14.28 20.65
N ARG A 21 -13.88 13.00 20.27
CA ARG A 21 -13.29 12.40 19.07
C ARG A 21 -14.18 12.55 17.83
N GLY A 22 -15.29 13.29 17.91
CA GLY A 22 -16.27 13.41 16.83
C GLY A 22 -17.08 12.14 16.57
N LEU A 23 -17.06 11.17 17.49
CA LEU A 23 -17.74 9.88 17.34
C LEU A 23 -19.18 9.96 17.87
N SER A 24 -20.09 9.25 17.20
CA SER A 24 -21.48 9.14 17.59
C SER A 24 -21.67 8.32 18.88
N ARG A 25 -22.87 8.41 19.48
CA ARG A 25 -23.22 7.60 20.67
C ARG A 25 -23.22 6.10 20.37
N SER A 26 -23.59 5.70 19.15
CA SER A 26 -23.54 4.31 18.69
C SER A 26 -22.10 3.83 18.56
N GLN A 27 -21.21 4.68 18.02
CA GLN A 27 -19.79 4.40 17.99
C GLN A 27 -19.15 4.28 19.38
N ALA A 28 -19.52 5.17 20.31
CA ALA A 28 -19.06 5.12 21.71
C ALA A 28 -19.41 3.80 22.40
N ARG A 29 -20.48 3.13 21.97
CA ARG A 29 -20.93 1.82 22.47
C ARG A 29 -20.28 0.63 21.76
N GLY A 30 -19.51 0.87 20.70
CA GLY A 30 -18.87 -0.17 19.89
C GLY A 30 -19.70 -0.66 18.70
N HIS A 31 -20.84 -0.01 18.41
CA HIS A 31 -21.75 -0.39 17.33
C HIS A 31 -21.86 0.75 16.32
N ALA A 32 -20.81 0.96 15.52
CA ALA A 32 -20.87 1.93 14.41
C ALA A 32 -22.02 1.57 13.45
N ARG A 33 -22.83 2.55 13.06
CA ARG A 33 -23.92 2.38 12.09
C ARG A 33 -23.38 2.32 10.67
N SER A 34 -24.21 1.84 9.74
CA SER A 34 -23.89 1.91 8.30
C SER A 34 -23.62 3.36 7.90
N GLY A 35 -22.45 3.64 7.33
CA GLY A 35 -22.01 4.99 6.94
C GLY A 35 -21.15 5.72 7.97
N GLU A 36 -21.04 5.21 9.21
CA GLU A 36 -20.11 5.75 10.21
C GLU A 36 -18.72 5.10 10.10
N ALA A 37 -17.67 5.88 10.36
CA ALA A 37 -16.30 5.35 10.36
C ALA A 37 -16.09 4.27 11.44
N SER A 38 -15.21 3.30 11.20
CA SER A 38 -14.82 2.31 12.21
C SER A 38 -14.06 2.98 13.36
N ILE A 39 -14.43 2.67 14.62
CA ILE A 39 -13.71 3.17 15.82
C ILE A 39 -12.37 2.46 16.00
N ARG A 40 -12.27 1.21 15.52
CA ARG A 40 -11.02 0.43 15.55
C ARG A 40 -10.24 0.73 14.29
N SER A 41 -9.00 1.19 14.46
CA SER A 41 -7.98 1.14 13.41
C SER A 41 -7.70 -0.32 13.07
N ALA A 42 -7.45 -0.60 11.79
CA ALA A 42 -6.90 -1.90 11.41
C ALA A 42 -5.54 -2.08 12.09
N SER A 43 -5.22 -3.30 12.52
CA SER A 43 -3.85 -3.58 12.97
C SER A 43 -2.88 -3.48 11.78
N THR A 44 -1.58 -3.27 12.02
CA THR A 44 -0.57 -3.22 10.94
C THR A 44 -0.59 -4.48 10.07
N LYS A 45 -0.69 -5.67 10.70
CA LYS A 45 -0.82 -6.96 10.00
C LYS A 45 -2.09 -7.04 9.15
N ASP A 46 -3.18 -6.45 9.62
CA ASP A 46 -4.42 -6.39 8.85
C ASP A 46 -4.28 -5.46 7.64
N ALA A 47 -3.58 -4.33 7.79
CA ALA A 47 -3.31 -3.41 6.69
C ALA A 47 -2.47 -4.07 5.59
N GLU A 48 -1.41 -4.80 5.96
CA GLU A 48 -0.59 -5.58 5.02
C GLU A 48 -1.41 -6.62 4.25
N ARG A 49 -2.27 -7.38 4.95
CA ARG A 49 -3.16 -8.36 4.31
C ARG A 49 -4.18 -7.70 3.39
N LEU A 50 -4.72 -6.54 3.75
CA LEU A 50 -5.65 -5.78 2.92
C LEU A 50 -4.98 -5.26 1.64
N GLU A 51 -3.75 -4.75 1.72
CA GLU A 51 -2.96 -4.36 0.54
C GLU A 51 -2.60 -5.57 -0.33
N ALA A 52 -2.21 -6.70 0.28
CA ALA A 52 -1.95 -7.94 -0.46
C ALA A 52 -3.20 -8.44 -1.21
N ALA A 53 -4.36 -8.39 -0.56
CA ALA A 53 -5.64 -8.71 -1.19
C ALA A 53 -5.98 -7.73 -2.33
N TYR A 54 -5.72 -6.43 -2.15
CA TYR A 54 -5.91 -5.43 -3.20
C TYR A 54 -5.03 -5.71 -4.42
N LYS A 55 -3.76 -6.06 -4.20
CA LYS A 55 -2.84 -6.48 -5.26
C LYS A 55 -3.34 -7.73 -6.00
N ALA A 56 -3.84 -8.74 -5.26
CA ALA A 56 -4.42 -9.94 -5.85
C ALA A 56 -5.71 -9.66 -6.64
N LEU A 57 -6.51 -8.68 -6.20
CA LEU A 57 -7.71 -8.24 -6.93
C LEU A 57 -7.33 -7.61 -8.27
N ARG A 58 -6.26 -6.80 -8.34
CA ARG A 58 -5.77 -6.23 -9.61
C ARG A 58 -5.36 -7.30 -10.62
N GLN A 59 -4.79 -8.41 -10.15
CA GLN A 59 -4.34 -9.50 -11.01
C GLN A 59 -5.50 -10.41 -11.47
N SER A 60 -6.44 -10.71 -10.58
CA SER A 60 -7.48 -11.72 -10.83
C SER A 60 -8.84 -11.16 -11.24
N GLY A 61 -9.12 -9.89 -10.94
CA GLY A 61 -10.45 -9.28 -11.08
C GLY A 61 -11.53 -9.87 -10.14
N ASN A 62 -11.19 -10.87 -9.32
CA ASN A 62 -12.12 -11.58 -8.47
C ASN A 62 -11.90 -11.24 -6.99
N GLN A 63 -12.81 -10.43 -6.44
CA GLN A 63 -12.73 -9.96 -5.06
C GLN A 63 -12.74 -11.10 -4.03
N SER A 64 -13.57 -12.13 -4.24
CA SER A 64 -13.67 -13.24 -3.29
C SER A 64 -12.40 -14.08 -3.28
N ALA A 65 -11.85 -14.37 -4.45
CA ALA A 65 -10.58 -15.08 -4.58
C ALA A 65 -9.41 -14.29 -3.97
N ALA A 66 -9.35 -12.99 -4.24
CA ALA A 66 -8.33 -12.09 -3.71
C ALA A 66 -8.39 -11.93 -2.18
N ALA A 67 -9.60 -11.88 -1.60
CA ALA A 67 -9.77 -11.87 -0.15
C ALA A 67 -9.29 -13.18 0.47
N LYS A 68 -9.63 -14.32 -0.16
CA LYS A 68 -9.24 -15.65 0.30
C LYS A 68 -7.73 -15.86 0.26
N SER A 69 -7.05 -15.43 -0.81
CA SER A 69 -5.59 -15.58 -0.92
C SER A 69 -4.82 -14.83 0.17
N ALA A 70 -5.37 -13.71 0.67
CA ALA A 70 -4.78 -12.94 1.76
C ALA A 70 -5.33 -13.31 3.15
N GLY A 71 -6.21 -14.32 3.25
CA GLY A 71 -6.76 -14.78 4.53
C GLY A 71 -7.67 -13.76 5.22
N ILE A 72 -8.41 -12.94 4.45
CA ILE A 72 -9.34 -11.94 4.98
C ILE A 72 -10.78 -12.20 4.51
N ALA A 73 -11.75 -11.74 5.29
CA ALA A 73 -13.16 -11.81 4.90
C ALA A 73 -13.43 -10.92 3.66
N PRO A 74 -14.18 -11.38 2.65
CA PRO A 74 -14.54 -10.57 1.47
C PRO A 74 -15.20 -9.23 1.81
N GLU A 75 -16.03 -9.19 2.85
CA GLU A 75 -16.67 -7.98 3.38
C GLU A 75 -15.65 -6.97 3.91
N ARG A 76 -14.58 -7.42 4.56
CA ARG A 76 -13.48 -6.53 5.02
C ARG A 76 -12.76 -5.92 3.84
N LEU A 77 -12.43 -6.71 2.83
CA LEU A 77 -11.84 -6.20 1.59
C LEU A 77 -12.78 -5.20 0.91
N ARG A 78 -14.09 -5.50 0.81
CA ARG A 78 -15.08 -4.61 0.20
C ARG A 78 -15.12 -3.24 0.89
N ARG A 79 -15.10 -3.25 2.22
CA ARG A 79 -15.11 -2.04 3.04
C ARG A 79 -13.85 -1.22 2.81
N PHE A 80 -12.68 -1.86 2.89
CA PHE A 80 -11.38 -1.22 2.66
C PHE A 80 -11.30 -0.55 1.29
N LEU A 81 -11.73 -1.24 0.23
CA LEU A 81 -11.75 -0.72 -1.13
C LEU A 81 -12.61 0.54 -1.27
N ARG A 82 -13.77 0.57 -0.59
CA ARG A 82 -14.69 1.71 -0.60
C ARG A 82 -14.16 2.88 0.22
N GLU A 83 -13.67 2.62 1.43
CA GLU A 83 -13.16 3.66 2.34
C GLU A 83 -11.94 4.39 1.77
N ASN A 84 -11.13 3.70 0.98
CA ASN A 84 -9.92 4.26 0.36
C ASN A 84 -10.10 4.65 -1.12
N ALA A 85 -11.34 4.61 -1.64
CA ALA A 85 -11.65 4.94 -3.04
C ALA A 85 -10.74 4.25 -4.09
N LEU A 86 -10.35 2.99 -3.85
CA LEU A 86 -9.33 2.29 -4.65
C LEU A 86 -9.87 1.66 -5.94
N VAL A 87 -11.18 1.46 -5.99
CA VAL A 87 -11.87 0.84 -7.13
C VAL A 87 -13.28 1.39 -7.32
N GLU A 88 -13.68 1.45 -8.58
CA GLU A 88 -15.05 1.66 -9.02
C GLU A 88 -15.55 0.42 -9.75
N ARG A 89 -16.77 -0.04 -9.45
CA ARG A 89 -17.37 -1.17 -10.16
C ARG A 89 -18.01 -0.68 -11.46
N ARG A 90 -17.57 -1.21 -12.60
CA ARG A 90 -18.16 -0.96 -13.93
C ARG A 90 -18.81 -2.24 -14.45
N GLY A 91 -20.04 -2.49 -13.99
CA GLY A 91 -20.79 -3.71 -14.31
C GLY A 91 -20.06 -4.97 -13.83
N ARG A 92 -19.51 -5.75 -14.77
CA ARG A 92 -18.73 -6.97 -14.53
C ARG A 92 -17.23 -6.73 -14.31
N SER A 93 -16.72 -5.53 -14.60
CA SER A 93 -15.31 -5.20 -14.44
C SER A 93 -15.06 -4.21 -13.29
N TRP A 94 -13.80 -4.15 -12.85
CA TRP A 94 -13.32 -3.17 -11.89
C TRP A 94 -12.49 -2.12 -12.62
N LYS A 95 -12.77 -0.84 -12.36
CA LYS A 95 -11.86 0.25 -12.69
C LYS A 95 -11.05 0.54 -11.44
N PHE A 96 -9.73 0.45 -11.52
CA PHE A 96 -8.86 0.79 -10.41
C PHE A 96 -8.57 2.30 -10.44
N THR A 97 -8.74 2.95 -9.30
CA THR A 97 -8.65 4.42 -9.14
C THR A 97 -7.59 4.83 -8.11
N ASP A 98 -6.74 3.89 -7.67
CA ASP A 98 -5.65 4.17 -6.72
C ASP A 98 -4.64 5.16 -7.31
N ASP A 99 -4.71 6.39 -6.82
CA ASP A 99 -3.88 7.54 -7.14
C ASP A 99 -2.94 7.93 -6.00
N ARG A 100 -2.87 7.10 -4.95
CA ARG A 100 -2.07 7.37 -3.75
C ARG A 100 -0.59 7.59 -4.09
N LEU A 101 0.04 8.49 -3.35
CA LEU A 101 1.46 8.79 -3.47
C LEU A 101 2.30 7.76 -2.71
N ARG A 102 3.34 7.26 -3.38
CA ARG A 102 4.28 6.28 -2.83
C ARG A 102 5.68 6.82 -2.97
N GLN A 103 6.37 7.01 -1.86
CA GLN A 103 7.79 7.34 -1.87
C GLN A 103 8.57 6.05 -2.13
N MET A 104 9.38 6.05 -3.19
CA MET A 104 10.19 4.90 -3.59
C MET A 104 11.54 5.36 -4.09
N THR A 105 12.56 4.53 -3.88
CA THR A 105 13.84 4.66 -4.58
C THR A 105 13.65 4.25 -6.04
N VAL A 106 14.09 5.09 -6.97
CA VAL A 106 14.15 4.79 -8.40
C VAL A 106 15.62 4.76 -8.80
N ILE A 107 16.03 3.74 -9.55
CA ILE A 107 17.37 3.69 -10.14
C ILE A 107 17.27 4.15 -11.59
N SER A 108 17.86 5.29 -11.88
CA SER A 108 17.74 5.98 -13.16
C SER A 108 19.05 6.68 -13.48
N GLU A 109 19.51 6.56 -14.73
CA GLU A 109 20.70 7.27 -15.24
C GLU A 109 21.96 7.05 -14.38
N GLY A 110 22.16 5.83 -13.89
CA GLY A 110 23.28 5.48 -13.03
C GLY A 110 23.21 6.07 -11.62
N GLU A 111 22.05 6.57 -11.18
CA GLU A 111 21.84 7.17 -9.86
C GLU A 111 20.65 6.56 -9.11
N ARG A 112 20.65 6.71 -7.78
CA ARG A 112 19.49 6.40 -6.92
C ARG A 112 18.80 7.69 -6.53
N ARG A 113 17.50 7.81 -6.85
CA ARG A 113 16.69 8.98 -6.52
C ARG A 113 15.49 8.57 -5.68
N SER A 114 15.22 9.27 -4.57
CA SER A 114 13.98 9.09 -3.82
C SER A 114 12.88 9.91 -4.51
N VAL A 115 11.92 9.23 -5.14
CA VAL A 115 10.88 9.84 -5.95
C VAL A 115 9.50 9.50 -5.40
N SER A 116 8.56 10.46 -5.47
CA SER A 116 7.15 10.20 -5.18
C SER A 116 6.46 9.74 -6.47
N LEU A 117 6.06 8.48 -6.53
CA LEU A 117 5.32 7.91 -7.65
C LEU A 117 3.82 8.00 -7.40
N ARG A 118 3.05 8.34 -8.44
CA ARG A 118 1.60 8.45 -8.37
C ARG A 118 0.94 7.14 -8.81
N GLY A 119 0.11 6.60 -7.93
CA GLY A 119 -0.69 5.42 -8.21
C GLY A 119 0.10 4.11 -8.21
N PHE A 120 -0.66 3.01 -8.30
CA PHE A 120 -0.09 1.67 -8.18
C PHE A 120 0.77 1.27 -9.38
N ASP A 121 0.42 1.67 -10.60
CA ASP A 121 1.07 1.12 -11.80
C ASP A 121 2.53 1.56 -11.91
N GLN A 122 2.80 2.85 -11.65
CA GLN A 122 4.17 3.39 -11.59
C GLN A 122 4.98 2.74 -10.47
N ALA A 123 4.40 2.62 -9.29
CA ALA A 123 5.04 1.98 -8.14
C ALA A 123 5.31 0.48 -8.37
N SER A 124 4.40 -0.23 -9.02
CA SER A 124 4.55 -1.64 -9.34
C SER A 124 5.63 -1.86 -10.39
N LEU A 125 5.69 -1.02 -11.42
CA LEU A 125 6.75 -1.06 -12.42
C LEU A 125 8.12 -0.85 -11.77
N ASN A 126 8.27 0.19 -10.95
CA ASN A 126 9.50 0.45 -10.20
C ASN A 126 9.86 -0.71 -9.26
N GLY A 127 8.88 -1.25 -8.52
CA GLY A 127 9.13 -2.37 -7.61
C GLY A 127 9.57 -3.65 -8.32
N GLN A 128 9.02 -3.94 -9.50
CA GLN A 128 9.46 -5.06 -10.34
C GLN A 128 10.88 -4.85 -10.84
N HIS A 129 11.22 -3.61 -11.24
CA HIS A 129 12.57 -3.25 -11.67
C HIS A 129 13.59 -3.41 -10.55
N LEU A 130 13.32 -2.87 -9.35
CA LEU A 130 14.22 -3.03 -8.20
C LEU A 130 14.45 -4.50 -7.84
N ALA A 131 13.39 -5.33 -7.90
CA ALA A 131 13.51 -6.76 -7.67
C ALA A 131 14.38 -7.44 -8.74
N ALA A 132 14.21 -7.06 -10.01
CA ALA A 132 15.03 -7.57 -11.11
C ALA A 132 16.49 -7.12 -11.00
N VAL A 133 16.75 -5.88 -10.61
CA VAL A 133 18.11 -5.37 -10.33
C VAL A 133 18.75 -6.15 -9.20
N GLN A 134 18.05 -6.38 -8.09
CA GLN A 134 18.58 -7.19 -6.98
C GLN A 134 18.92 -8.62 -7.43
N ALA A 135 18.03 -9.24 -8.21
CA ALA A 135 18.25 -10.58 -8.76
C ALA A 135 19.46 -10.59 -9.71
N PHE A 136 19.56 -9.62 -10.62
CA PHE A 136 20.70 -9.43 -11.52
C PHE A 136 22.01 -9.24 -10.76
N LEU A 137 22.06 -8.39 -9.73
CA LEU A 137 23.26 -8.18 -8.93
C LEU A 137 23.73 -9.46 -8.21
N THR A 138 22.81 -10.40 -7.98
CA THR A 138 23.10 -11.69 -7.33
C THR A 138 23.50 -12.76 -8.34
N SER A 139 22.85 -12.84 -9.50
CA SER A 139 23.06 -13.90 -10.50
C SER A 139 23.97 -13.51 -11.67
N ASN A 140 24.20 -12.21 -11.85
CA ASN A 140 24.78 -11.58 -13.04
C ASN A 140 24.03 -11.89 -14.36
N ASP A 141 22.77 -12.31 -14.29
CA ASP A 141 21.93 -12.60 -15.46
C ASP A 141 21.29 -11.31 -16.02
N ILE A 142 21.86 -10.81 -17.11
CA ILE A 142 21.41 -9.59 -17.80
C ILE A 142 19.98 -9.75 -18.36
N GLY A 143 19.55 -10.99 -18.65
CA GLY A 143 18.21 -11.26 -19.16
C GLY A 143 17.08 -10.74 -18.26
N LEU A 144 17.35 -10.63 -16.95
CA LEU A 144 16.42 -10.09 -15.95
C LEU A 144 16.12 -8.60 -16.16
N LEU A 145 17.01 -7.85 -16.81
CA LEU A 145 16.89 -6.41 -17.04
C LEU A 145 16.16 -6.06 -18.34
N LEU A 146 16.14 -6.98 -19.31
CA LEU A 146 15.53 -6.77 -20.64
C LEU A 146 14.09 -6.25 -20.60
N PRO A 147 13.19 -6.73 -19.71
CA PRO A 147 11.81 -6.23 -19.66
C PRO A 147 11.67 -4.74 -19.32
N PHE A 148 12.74 -4.11 -18.82
CA PHE A 148 12.75 -2.72 -18.38
C PHE A 148 13.50 -1.80 -19.34
N ALA A 149 14.15 -2.34 -20.38
CA ALA A 149 14.89 -1.55 -21.35
C ALA A 149 13.95 -0.55 -22.06
N GLY A 150 14.33 0.73 -22.07
CA GLY A 150 13.53 1.82 -22.66
C GLY A 150 12.26 2.17 -21.88
N ARG A 151 12.01 1.56 -20.72
CA ARG A 151 10.90 1.93 -19.85
C ARG A 151 11.30 3.03 -18.90
N ALA A 152 10.31 3.80 -18.45
CA ALA A 152 10.48 4.85 -17.48
C ALA A 152 9.30 4.84 -16.50
N VAL A 153 9.55 5.38 -15.31
CA VAL A 153 8.50 5.71 -14.36
C VAL A 153 8.25 7.21 -14.34
N ILE A 154 7.00 7.60 -14.13
CA ILE A 154 6.58 8.99 -14.08
C ILE A 154 6.30 9.36 -12.63
N ASP A 155 6.93 10.43 -12.16
CA ASP A 155 6.73 10.92 -10.81
C ASP A 155 5.43 11.71 -10.65
N ALA A 156 5.09 12.04 -9.41
CA ALA A 156 3.86 12.77 -9.09
C ALA A 156 3.81 14.20 -9.63
N LYS A 157 4.95 14.76 -10.06
CA LYS A 157 5.11 16.07 -10.70
C LYS A 157 5.14 15.99 -12.23
N GLY A 158 5.09 14.78 -12.81
CA GLY A 158 5.17 14.53 -14.25
C GLY A 158 6.59 14.34 -14.79
N GLY A 159 7.61 14.32 -13.93
CA GLY A 159 8.99 14.01 -14.32
C GLY A 159 9.13 12.57 -14.76
N THR A 160 9.86 12.33 -15.86
CA THR A 160 10.13 10.99 -16.40
C THR A 160 11.50 10.51 -15.92
N HIS A 161 11.55 9.30 -15.37
CA HIS A 161 12.76 8.67 -14.85
C HIS A 161 12.98 7.34 -15.57
N PRO A 162 13.86 7.28 -16.60
CA PRO A 162 14.20 6.05 -17.30
C PRO A 162 14.76 5.00 -16.33
N LEU A 163 14.30 3.75 -16.44
CA LEU A 163 14.77 2.68 -15.57
C LEU A 163 16.17 2.23 -16.01
N GLU A 164 17.10 2.19 -15.06
CA GLU A 164 18.48 1.79 -15.35
C GLU A 164 18.57 0.31 -15.73
N THR A 165 19.23 0.02 -16.84
CA THR A 165 19.41 -1.35 -17.35
C THR A 165 20.85 -1.65 -17.77
N ASP A 166 21.77 -0.69 -17.67
CA ASP A 166 23.21 -0.91 -17.89
C ASP A 166 23.79 -1.75 -16.73
N PRO A 167 24.26 -2.99 -17.00
CA PRO A 167 24.90 -3.84 -16.02
C PRO A 167 26.05 -3.15 -15.27
N ASN A 168 26.86 -2.35 -15.97
CA ASN A 168 28.02 -1.70 -15.39
C ASN A 168 27.61 -0.56 -14.45
N ALA A 169 26.62 0.24 -14.83
CA ALA A 169 26.06 1.27 -13.97
C ALA A 169 25.49 0.68 -12.67
N LEU A 170 24.75 -0.43 -12.77
CA LEU A 170 24.17 -1.12 -11.62
C LEU A 170 25.25 -1.71 -10.69
N HIS A 171 26.28 -2.34 -11.24
CA HIS A 171 27.42 -2.85 -10.45
C HIS A 171 28.19 -1.72 -9.77
N ARG A 172 28.45 -0.60 -10.46
CA ARG A 172 29.07 0.60 -9.86
C ARG A 172 28.23 1.13 -8.71
N LEU A 173 26.92 1.26 -8.91
CA LEU A 173 25.99 1.70 -7.87
C LEU A 173 26.01 0.76 -6.67
N ALA A 174 26.02 -0.55 -6.89
CA ALA A 174 26.09 -1.55 -5.81
C ALA A 174 27.40 -1.45 -5.03
N ALA A 175 28.53 -1.30 -5.73
CA ALA A 175 29.84 -1.12 -5.11
C ALA A 175 29.97 0.20 -4.33
N ALA A 176 29.29 1.27 -4.78
CA ALA A 176 29.34 2.60 -4.16
C ALA A 176 28.49 2.74 -2.88
N GLY A 177 27.63 1.76 -2.54
CA GLY A 177 26.75 1.85 -1.39
C GLY A 177 26.44 0.49 -0.78
N SER A 178 27.10 0.17 0.33
CA SER A 178 26.78 -0.97 1.19
C SER A 178 25.37 -0.83 1.78
N GLU A 179 24.51 -1.80 1.45
CA GLU A 179 23.27 -2.19 2.14
C GLU A 179 22.20 -1.11 2.41
N GLN A 180 21.11 -1.15 1.62
CA GLN A 180 19.71 -1.10 2.09
C GLN A 180 18.76 -1.22 0.88
N PHE A 181 18.48 -2.46 0.46
CA PHE A 181 17.56 -2.78 -0.65
C PHE A 181 16.09 -2.98 -0.21
N LEU A 182 15.72 -2.66 1.04
CA LEU A 182 14.43 -3.08 1.61
C LEU A 182 13.60 -1.95 2.27
N GLU A 183 13.41 -0.81 1.61
CA GLU A 183 12.14 -0.07 1.79
C GLU A 183 11.29 -0.25 0.54
N ILE A 184 10.45 -1.28 0.57
CA ILE A 184 9.65 -1.72 -0.60
C ILE A 184 8.66 -0.62 -1.03
N TYR A 185 8.15 0.21 -0.12
CA TYR A 185 7.55 1.53 -0.40
C TYR A 185 7.05 2.15 0.92
N ARG A 186 7.03 3.48 1.01
CA ARG A 186 6.29 4.21 2.07
C ARG A 186 5.11 4.93 1.44
N LEU A 187 3.91 4.66 1.96
CA LEU A 187 2.72 5.47 1.61
C LEU A 187 2.86 6.83 2.30
N ILE A 188 2.78 7.90 1.53
CA ILE A 188 2.73 9.26 2.07
C ILE A 188 1.24 9.54 2.39
N GLN A 189 0.94 9.82 3.67
CA GLN A 189 -0.40 10.20 4.15
C GLN A 189 -0.59 11.71 4.14
#